data_AF-A0A6I9VS40-F1
#
_entry.id   AF-A0A6I9VS40-F1
#
_cell.length_a   1.000
_cell.length_b   1.000
_cell.length_c   1.000
_cell.angle_alpha   90.00
_cell.angle_beta   90.00
_cell.angle_gamma   90.00
#
_symmetry.space_group_name_H-M   'P 1'
#
loop_
_entity.id
_entity.type
_entity.pdbx_description
1 polymer ?
#
loop_
_entity_poly.entity_id
_entity_poly.type
_entity_poly.pdbx_seq_one_letter_code
_entity_poly.pdbx_strand_id
1 'polypeptide(L)'
;MDIIVKLNEQTAGRDKIIRLLQYGSRAYWYYAQNVHSTRYSAEILRSLEFTFSSFRKLLRFGRCLDSFYFALKMMKYPDPMVRITLIMAKMTNALYLLADHFIWIGRVGIVRINLEKWNRVANKYWLLTIVMSLIRDIYEIIKILEHKKNIFKQHHILSCLKNHKEVMMDTIKNGCDLFIPLTALGITKCTPGTIGLLGIISSFIGLYTIINPLYKLSPS
;
A
#
# COMPACT_ATOMS: atom_id res chain seq x y z
N MET A 1 25.49 5.95 -4.10
CA MET A 1 25.31 6.48 -2.73
C MET A 1 24.07 7.38 -2.67
N ASP A 2 23.90 8.27 -3.65
CA ASP A 2 22.84 9.30 -3.69
C ASP A 2 21.40 8.76 -3.63
N ILE A 3 21.12 7.61 -4.27
CA ILE A 3 19.78 7.00 -4.24
C ILE A 3 19.38 6.60 -2.81
N ILE A 4 20.32 6.02 -2.05
CA ILE A 4 20.09 5.57 -0.68
C ILE A 4 19.91 6.78 0.24
N VAL A 5 20.72 7.81 0.06
CA VAL A 5 20.62 9.08 0.81
C VAL A 5 19.26 9.73 0.56
N LYS A 6 18.86 9.89 -0.71
CA LYS A 6 17.57 10.46 -1.10
C LYS A 6 16.37 9.70 -0.53
N LEU A 7 16.43 8.36 -0.52
CA LEU A 7 15.39 7.55 0.10
C LEU A 7 15.34 7.73 1.62
N ASN A 8 16.50 7.84 2.26
CA ASN A 8 16.59 8.00 3.71
C ASN A 8 16.20 9.40 4.18
N GLU A 9 16.35 10.44 3.36
CA GLU A 9 15.87 11.79 3.67
C GLU A 9 14.34 11.88 3.71
N GLN A 10 13.66 11.06 2.90
CA GLN A 10 12.20 11.07 2.82
C GLN A 10 11.57 10.15 3.88
N THR A 11 10.66 10.69 4.69
CA THR A 11 9.84 9.89 5.62
C THR A 11 9.05 8.78 4.91
N ALA A 12 8.56 9.07 3.69
CA ALA A 12 7.90 8.07 2.84
C ALA A 12 8.85 6.95 2.40
N GLY A 13 10.12 7.26 2.10
CA GLY A 13 11.15 6.28 1.78
C GLY A 13 11.43 5.35 2.97
N ARG A 14 11.64 5.93 4.16
CA ARG A 14 11.80 5.17 5.41
C ARG A 14 10.61 4.24 5.68
N ASP A 15 9.37 4.74 5.57
CA ASP A 15 8.18 3.92 5.77
C ASP A 15 8.12 2.72 4.82
N LYS A 16 8.52 2.88 3.55
CA LYS A 16 8.53 1.79 2.57
C LYS A 16 9.66 0.77 2.80
N ILE A 17 10.83 1.21 3.24
CA ILE A 17 11.93 0.31 3.65
C ILE A 17 11.47 -0.54 4.84
N ILE A 18 10.92 0.09 5.88
CA ILE A 18 10.44 -0.63 7.05
C ILE A 18 9.25 -1.54 6.70
N ARG A 19 8.38 -1.12 5.77
CA ARG A 19 7.31 -1.98 5.25
C ARG A 19 7.87 -3.24 4.60
N LEU A 20 8.91 -3.12 3.79
CA LEU A 20 9.59 -4.24 3.15
C LEU A 20 10.17 -5.19 4.21
N LEU A 21 10.88 -4.65 5.21
CA LEU A 21 11.44 -5.44 6.32
C LEU A 21 10.34 -6.14 7.12
N GLN A 22 9.25 -5.46 7.45
CA GLN A 22 8.12 -6.04 8.17
C GLN A 22 7.53 -7.25 7.44
N TYR A 23 7.20 -7.10 6.16
CA TYR A 23 6.59 -8.18 5.39
C TYR A 23 7.61 -9.28 5.03
N GLY A 24 8.89 -8.93 4.92
CA GLY A 24 10.01 -9.87 4.86
C GLY A 24 10.08 -10.76 6.10
N SER A 25 10.07 -10.15 7.30
CA SER A 25 10.02 -10.88 8.56
C SER A 25 8.79 -11.78 8.64
N ARG A 26 7.62 -11.29 8.19
CA ARG A 26 6.37 -12.07 8.14
C ARG A 26 6.49 -13.32 7.28
N ALA A 27 6.98 -13.16 6.05
CA ALA A 27 7.17 -14.28 5.14
C ALA A 27 8.14 -15.29 5.74
N TYR A 28 9.28 -14.83 6.25
CA TYR A 28 10.31 -15.71 6.79
C TYR A 28 9.81 -16.53 7.99
N TRP A 29 9.24 -15.89 9.02
CA TRP A 29 8.83 -16.65 10.21
C TRP A 29 7.75 -17.68 9.87
N TYR A 30 6.88 -17.41 8.90
CA TYR A 30 5.85 -18.36 8.48
C TYR A 30 6.43 -19.61 7.81
N TYR A 31 7.48 -19.48 7.00
CA TYR A 31 8.14 -20.64 6.37
C TYR A 31 9.10 -21.34 7.34
N ALA A 32 9.73 -20.60 8.25
CA ALA A 32 10.67 -21.13 9.23
C ALA A 32 10.01 -21.82 10.44
N GLN A 33 8.74 -21.54 10.76
CA GLN A 33 8.10 -22.09 11.97
C GLN A 33 7.89 -23.61 11.94
N ASN A 34 7.86 -24.21 10.75
CA ASN A 34 7.61 -25.65 10.58
C ASN A 34 8.88 -26.50 10.70
N VAL A 35 10.05 -25.87 10.81
CA VAL A 35 11.33 -26.56 10.95
C VAL A 35 11.78 -26.41 12.41
N HIS A 36 11.95 -27.54 13.12
CA HIS A 36 12.28 -27.56 14.55
C HIS A 36 13.53 -26.72 14.90
N SER A 37 14.54 -26.72 14.03
CA SER A 37 15.79 -25.98 14.22
C SER A 37 15.61 -24.44 14.16
N THR A 38 14.61 -23.94 13.44
CA THR A 38 14.43 -22.49 13.20
C THR A 38 13.29 -21.86 14.00
N ARG A 39 12.72 -22.57 14.98
CA ARG A 39 11.63 -22.04 15.81
C ARG A 39 12.02 -20.77 16.58
N TYR A 40 13.20 -20.76 17.19
CA TYR A 40 13.71 -19.60 17.91
C TYR A 40 13.84 -18.36 17.00
N SER A 41 14.42 -18.55 15.80
CA SER A 41 14.52 -17.49 14.79
C SER A 41 13.16 -16.98 14.32
N ALA A 42 12.15 -17.86 14.22
CA ALA A 42 10.79 -17.49 13.85
C ALA A 42 10.13 -16.59 14.91
N GLU A 43 10.37 -16.82 16.19
CA GLU A 43 9.85 -15.97 17.28
C GLU A 43 10.48 -14.57 17.28
N ILE A 44 11.80 -14.48 17.11
CA ILE A 44 12.51 -13.20 16.95
C ILE A 44 11.89 -12.40 15.79
N LEU A 45 11.64 -13.05 14.67
CA LEU A 45 11.07 -12.40 13.49
C LEU A 45 9.62 -11.97 13.66
N ARG A 46 8.81 -12.67 14.47
CA ARG A 46 7.47 -12.18 14.86
C ARG A 46 7.58 -10.91 15.69
N SER A 47 8.51 -10.86 16.64
CA SER A 47 8.75 -9.66 17.45
C SER A 47 9.23 -8.48 16.60
N LEU A 48 10.14 -8.74 15.65
CA LEU A 48 10.58 -7.73 14.68
C LEU A 48 9.44 -7.24 13.79
N GLU A 49 8.59 -8.13 13.29
CA GLU A 49 7.40 -7.74 12.51
C GLU A 49 6.50 -6.79 13.32
N PHE A 50 6.23 -7.11 14.59
CA PHE A 50 5.43 -6.27 15.46
C PHE A 50 6.07 -4.89 15.68
N THR A 51 7.39 -4.87 15.90
CA THR A 51 8.18 -3.65 16.12
C THR A 51 8.14 -2.76 14.88
N PHE A 52 8.40 -3.31 13.69
CA PHE A 52 8.33 -2.58 12.42
C PHE A 52 6.91 -2.07 12.14
N SER A 53 5.89 -2.87 12.45
CA SER A 53 4.48 -2.47 12.32
C SER A 53 4.17 -1.23 13.17
N SER A 54 4.63 -1.20 14.42
CA SER A 54 4.43 -0.07 15.34
C SER A 54 5.26 1.15 14.94
N PHE A 55 6.51 0.96 14.51
CA PHE A 55 7.36 2.05 14.03
C PHE A 55 6.79 2.74 12.78
N ARG A 56 6.22 1.98 11.84
CA ARG A 56 5.55 2.56 10.66
C ARG A 56 4.35 3.43 11.00
N LYS A 57 3.59 3.08 12.05
CA LYS A 57 2.48 3.92 12.52
C LYS A 57 2.98 5.28 12.97
N LEU A 58 4.10 5.30 13.69
CA LEU A 58 4.77 6.53 14.11
C LEU A 58 5.27 7.35 12.91
N LEU A 59 5.92 6.72 11.93
CA LEU A 59 6.37 7.40 10.70
C LEU A 59 5.22 8.03 9.89
N ARG A 60 3.99 7.55 10.06
CA ARG A 60 2.80 8.06 9.39
C ARG A 60 2.01 9.08 10.21
N PHE A 61 2.50 9.41 11.40
CA PHE A 61 1.83 10.38 12.25
C PHE A 61 1.68 11.72 11.50
N GLY A 62 0.48 12.31 11.53
CA GLY A 62 0.16 13.56 10.83
C GLY A 62 -0.23 13.40 9.36
N ARG A 63 0.05 12.27 8.70
CA ARG A 63 -0.23 12.07 7.26
C ARG A 63 -1.71 12.00 6.89
N CYS A 64 -2.61 11.93 7.88
CA CYS A 64 -4.05 12.08 7.65
C CYS A 64 -4.36 13.49 7.10
N LEU A 65 -3.69 14.53 7.60
CA LEU A 65 -3.84 15.92 7.13
C LEU A 65 -3.34 16.07 5.70
N ASP A 66 -2.19 15.47 5.36
CA ASP A 66 -1.69 15.43 3.98
C ASP A 66 -2.74 14.83 3.04
N SER A 67 -3.37 13.73 3.46
CA SER A 67 -4.37 13.03 2.65
C SER A 67 -5.61 13.90 2.42
N PHE A 68 -6.08 14.62 3.45
CA PHE A 68 -7.16 15.59 3.28
C PHE A 68 -6.76 16.74 2.36
N TYR A 69 -5.57 17.31 2.52
CA TYR A 69 -5.07 18.38 1.67
C TYR A 69 -4.98 17.94 0.20
N PHE A 70 -4.48 16.72 -0.07
CA PHE A 70 -4.46 16.18 -1.42
C PHE A 70 -5.87 15.96 -1.99
N ALA A 71 -6.85 15.55 -1.18
CA ALA A 71 -8.24 15.43 -1.62
C ALA A 71 -8.78 16.79 -2.11
N LEU A 72 -8.50 17.88 -1.39
CA LEU A 72 -8.90 19.24 -1.80
C LEU A 72 -8.24 19.65 -3.12
N LYS A 73 -6.94 19.34 -3.29
CA LYS A 73 -6.21 19.62 -4.53
C LYS A 73 -6.83 18.90 -5.73
N MET A 74 -7.37 17.70 -5.54
CA MET A 74 -8.00 16.90 -6.59
C MET A 74 -9.33 17.47 -7.11
N MET A 75 -9.99 18.37 -6.37
CA MET A 75 -11.26 18.97 -6.80
C MET A 75 -11.17 19.72 -8.13
N LYS A 76 -9.98 20.24 -8.45
CA LYS A 76 -9.72 20.99 -9.70
C LYS A 76 -9.37 20.09 -10.90
N TYR A 77 -9.35 18.77 -10.73
CA TYR A 77 -8.95 17.88 -11.82
C TYR A 77 -10.03 17.80 -12.92
N PRO A 78 -9.66 17.88 -14.22
CA PRO A 78 -10.62 17.99 -15.31
C PRO A 78 -11.50 16.74 -15.51
N ASP A 79 -10.92 15.55 -15.39
CA ASP A 79 -11.63 14.29 -15.63
C ASP A 79 -12.51 13.92 -14.42
N PRO A 80 -13.85 13.88 -14.56
CA PRO A 80 -14.75 13.66 -13.42
C PRO A 80 -14.57 12.29 -12.76
N MET A 81 -14.30 11.24 -13.55
CA MET A 81 -14.18 9.87 -13.02
C MET A 81 -12.91 9.73 -12.19
N VAL A 82 -11.78 10.21 -12.71
CA VAL A 82 -10.51 10.24 -11.98
C VAL A 82 -10.60 11.14 -10.75
N ARG A 83 -11.30 12.28 -10.86
CA ARG A 83 -11.51 13.21 -9.74
C ARG A 83 -12.27 12.56 -8.59
N ILE A 84 -13.44 11.96 -8.85
CA ILE A 84 -14.29 11.39 -7.80
C ILE A 84 -13.58 10.21 -7.12
N THR A 85 -13.00 9.30 -7.91
CA THR A 85 -12.29 8.12 -7.38
C THR A 85 -11.09 8.53 -6.51
N LEU A 86 -10.30 9.51 -6.93
CA LEU A 86 -9.15 9.98 -6.15
C LEU A 86 -9.55 10.77 -4.89
N ILE A 87 -10.59 11.60 -4.94
CA ILE A 87 -11.11 12.28 -3.74
C ILE A 87 -11.55 11.24 -2.71
N MET A 88 -12.35 10.25 -3.14
CA MET A 88 -12.81 9.17 -2.26
C MET A 88 -11.66 8.33 -1.70
N ALA A 89 -10.67 7.99 -2.53
CA ALA A 89 -9.47 7.29 -2.10
C ALA A 89 -8.69 8.10 -1.05
N LYS A 90 -8.51 9.41 -1.24
CA LYS A 90 -7.77 10.26 -0.30
C LYS A 90 -8.51 10.49 1.01
N MET A 91 -9.82 10.70 0.98
CA MET A 91 -10.64 10.85 2.19
C MET A 91 -10.63 9.57 3.01
N THR A 92 -10.80 8.41 2.37
CA THR A 92 -10.79 7.11 3.07
C THR A 92 -9.39 6.75 3.58
N ASN A 93 -8.33 7.13 2.85
CA ASN A 93 -6.96 7.00 3.33
C ASN A 93 -6.69 7.88 4.57
N ALA A 94 -7.27 9.08 4.62
CA ALA A 94 -7.16 9.95 5.79
C ALA A 94 -7.81 9.33 7.03
N LEU A 95 -8.99 8.72 6.88
CA LEU A 95 -9.68 7.98 7.94
C LEU A 95 -8.91 6.72 8.38
N TYR A 96 -8.31 6.00 7.43
CA TYR A 96 -7.41 4.88 7.74
C TYR A 96 -6.23 5.33 8.61
N LEU A 97 -5.55 6.42 8.21
CA LEU A 97 -4.41 6.95 8.95
C LEU A 97 -4.81 7.45 10.33
N LEU A 98 -5.98 8.08 10.46
CA LEU A 98 -6.54 8.48 11.75
C LEU A 98 -6.83 7.28 12.66
N ALA A 99 -7.38 6.18 12.12
CA ALA A 99 -7.55 4.95 12.87
C ALA A 99 -6.20 4.35 13.31
N ASP A 100 -5.16 4.49 12.48
CA ASP A 100 -3.78 4.05 12.77
C ASP A 100 -3.20 4.79 13.99
N HIS A 101 -3.55 6.07 14.19
CA HIS A 101 -3.22 6.83 15.40
C HIS A 101 -3.82 6.22 16.66
N PHE A 102 -5.12 5.93 16.64
CA PHE A 102 -5.78 5.29 17.78
C PHE A 102 -5.13 3.93 18.07
N ILE A 103 -4.90 3.09 17.06
CA ILE A 103 -4.23 1.79 17.23
C ILE A 103 -2.86 1.96 17.88
N TRP A 104 -2.06 2.94 17.46
CA TRP A 104 -0.76 3.20 18.06
C TRP A 104 -0.87 3.64 19.53
N ILE A 105 -1.75 4.58 19.85
CA ILE A 105 -2.03 5.04 21.23
C ILE A 105 -2.42 3.85 22.12
N GLY A 106 -3.27 2.95 21.61
CA GLY A 106 -3.67 1.73 22.31
C GLY A 106 -2.54 0.73 22.53
N ARG A 107 -1.61 0.59 21.56
CA ARG A 107 -0.43 -0.29 21.69
C ARG A 107 0.57 0.21 22.72
N VAL A 108 0.74 1.52 22.84
CA VAL A 108 1.62 2.12 23.85
C VAL A 108 1.01 2.03 25.25
N GLY A 109 -0.31 1.88 25.35
CA GLY A 109 -1.01 1.77 26.63
C GLY A 109 -1.43 3.10 27.24
N ILE A 110 -1.34 4.21 26.47
CA ILE A 110 -1.78 5.55 26.90
C ILE A 110 -3.28 5.55 27.20
N VAL A 111 -4.08 4.89 26.35
CA VAL A 111 -5.53 4.78 26.50
C VAL A 111 -5.96 3.33 26.28
N ARG A 112 -6.82 2.82 27.17
CA ARG A 112 -7.46 1.51 26.99
C ARG A 112 -8.50 1.60 25.89
N ILE A 113 -8.14 1.13 24.70
CA ILE A 113 -9.04 1.04 23.55
C ILE A 113 -9.18 -0.41 23.09
N ASN A 114 -10.31 -0.74 22.46
CA ASN A 114 -10.47 -2.03 21.82
C ASN A 114 -9.64 -2.06 20.51
N LEU A 115 -8.43 -2.62 20.59
CA LEU A 115 -7.50 -2.72 19.46
C LEU A 115 -8.10 -3.52 18.29
N GLU A 116 -8.87 -4.57 18.56
CA GLU A 116 -9.48 -5.40 17.51
C GLU A 116 -10.51 -4.60 16.69
N LYS A 117 -11.38 -3.84 17.37
CA LYS A 117 -12.36 -2.96 16.74
C LYS A 117 -11.67 -1.92 15.87
N TRP A 118 -10.65 -1.24 16.39
CA TRP A 118 -9.92 -0.22 15.64
C TRP A 118 -9.11 -0.80 14.47
N ASN A 119 -8.49 -1.97 14.65
CA ASN A 119 -7.84 -2.69 13.54
C ASN A 119 -8.85 -3.05 12.44
N ARG A 120 -10.06 -3.52 12.81
CA ARG A 120 -11.12 -3.82 11.83
C ARG A 120 -11.56 -2.57 11.08
N VAL A 121 -11.76 -1.45 11.79
CA VAL A 121 -12.11 -0.15 11.18
C VAL A 121 -11.01 0.34 10.24
N ALA A 122 -9.75 0.31 10.67
CA ALA A 122 -8.61 0.70 9.85
C ALA A 122 -8.51 -0.14 8.57
N ASN A 123 -8.65 -1.47 8.67
CA ASN A 123 -8.61 -2.35 7.50
C ASN A 123 -9.78 -2.12 6.54
N LYS A 124 -10.98 -1.76 7.02
CA LYS A 124 -12.11 -1.38 6.16
C LYS A 124 -11.81 -0.11 5.34
N TYR A 125 -11.31 0.93 5.98
CA TYR A 125 -10.96 2.18 5.28
C TYR A 125 -9.78 1.99 4.33
N TRP A 126 -8.79 1.18 4.71
CA TRP A 126 -7.68 0.84 3.84
C TRP A 126 -8.12 0.05 2.62
N LEU A 127 -9.01 -0.94 2.80
CA LEU A 127 -9.62 -1.67 1.68
C LEU A 127 -10.35 -0.73 0.73
N LEU A 128 -11.18 0.18 1.26
CA LEU A 128 -11.93 1.13 0.45
C LEU A 128 -11.00 2.06 -0.34
N THR A 129 -9.88 2.49 0.27
CA THR A 129 -8.83 3.27 -0.42
C THR A 129 -8.29 2.49 -1.62
N ILE A 130 -7.90 1.23 -1.42
CA ILE A 130 -7.34 0.38 -2.48
C ILE A 130 -8.35 0.14 -3.60
N VAL A 131 -9.61 -0.14 -3.26
CA VAL A 131 -10.67 -0.35 -4.24
C VAL A 131 -10.87 0.89 -5.11
N MET A 132 -10.93 2.08 -4.50
CA MET A 132 -11.07 3.33 -5.26
C MET A 132 -9.85 3.60 -6.16
N SER A 133 -8.63 3.29 -5.69
CA SER A 133 -7.43 3.37 -6.52
C SER A 133 -7.45 2.37 -7.69
N LEU A 134 -7.87 1.12 -7.46
CA LEU A 134 -7.99 0.13 -8.54
C LEU A 134 -9.06 0.49 -9.57
N ILE A 135 -10.19 1.05 -9.15
CA ILE A 135 -11.22 1.55 -10.09
C ILE A 135 -10.63 2.64 -10.99
N ARG A 136 -9.87 3.58 -10.40
CA ARG A 136 -9.13 4.58 -11.17
C ARG A 136 -8.16 3.92 -12.14
N ASP A 137 -7.40 2.92 -11.68
CA ASP A 137 -6.32 2.33 -12.49
C ASP A 137 -6.92 1.59 -13.70
N ILE A 138 -8.01 0.85 -13.49
CA ILE A 138 -8.77 0.18 -14.54
C ILE A 138 -9.35 1.20 -15.53
N TYR A 139 -9.92 2.30 -15.04
CA TYR A 139 -10.45 3.36 -15.90
C TYR A 139 -9.37 3.95 -16.82
N GLU A 140 -8.19 4.25 -16.28
CA GLU A 140 -7.08 4.76 -17.07
C GLU A 140 -6.55 3.73 -18.08
N ILE A 141 -6.47 2.44 -17.69
CA ILE A 141 -6.13 1.36 -18.62
C ILE A 141 -7.12 1.30 -19.78
N ILE A 142 -8.44 1.32 -19.51
CA ILE A 142 -9.47 1.28 -20.55
C ILE A 142 -9.32 2.48 -21.49
N LYS A 143 -9.14 3.69 -20.95
CA LYS A 143 -8.95 4.92 -21.73
C LYS A 143 -7.72 4.85 -22.63
N ILE A 144 -6.61 4.31 -22.13
CA ILE A 144 -5.38 4.08 -22.92
C ILE A 144 -5.64 3.09 -24.06
N LEU A 145 -6.36 2.00 -23.78
CA LEU A 145 -6.69 0.98 -24.77
C LEU A 145 -7.63 1.51 -25.86
N GLU A 146 -8.65 2.29 -25.49
CA GLU A 146 -9.58 2.93 -26.42
C GLU A 146 -8.87 3.91 -27.36
N HIS A 147 -7.99 4.75 -26.82
CA HIS A 147 -7.24 5.72 -27.62
C HIS A 147 -6.35 5.04 -28.68
N LYS A 148 -5.79 3.86 -28.37
CA LYS A 148 -4.94 3.10 -29.32
C LYS A 148 -5.70 2.08 -30.16
N LYS A 149 -6.99 1.85 -29.89
CA LYS A 149 -7.85 0.95 -30.69
C LYS A 149 -8.03 1.44 -32.13
N ASN A 150 -7.92 2.76 -32.36
CA ASN A 150 -7.90 3.35 -33.70
C ASN A 150 -6.58 3.14 -34.46
N ILE A 151 -5.53 2.56 -33.83
CA ILE A 151 -4.15 2.60 -34.35
C ILE A 151 -3.44 1.24 -34.51
N PHE A 152 -3.91 0.04 -34.10
CA PHE A 152 -3.47 -1.29 -34.64
C PHE A 152 -3.87 -2.55 -33.80
N LYS A 153 -3.70 -3.75 -34.41
CA LYS A 153 -4.03 -5.15 -34.00
C LYS A 153 -3.53 -5.65 -32.61
N GLN A 154 -4.27 -6.66 -32.11
CA GLN A 154 -4.22 -7.42 -30.84
C GLN A 154 -2.84 -7.71 -30.18
N HIS A 155 -1.76 -7.92 -30.95
CA HIS A 155 -0.44 -8.31 -30.39
C HIS A 155 0.30 -7.14 -29.69
N HIS A 156 -0.19 -5.90 -29.82
CA HIS A 156 0.46 -4.69 -29.28
C HIS A 156 -0.12 -4.21 -27.93
N ILE A 157 -1.05 -4.94 -27.31
CA ILE A 157 -1.63 -4.57 -26.00
C ILE A 157 -0.54 -4.61 -24.92
N LEU A 158 0.31 -5.63 -24.92
CA LEU A 158 1.42 -5.75 -23.96
C LEU A 158 2.46 -4.62 -24.11
N SER A 159 2.82 -4.26 -25.34
CA SER A 159 3.76 -3.16 -25.59
C SER A 159 3.13 -1.79 -25.29
N CYS A 160 1.83 -1.63 -25.51
CA CYS A 160 1.09 -0.45 -25.11
C CYS A 160 1.10 -0.25 -23.58
N LEU A 161 0.82 -1.30 -22.81
CA LEU A 161 0.91 -1.27 -21.34
C LEU A 161 2.35 -1.07 -20.87
N LYS A 162 3.34 -1.60 -21.60
CA LYS A 162 4.77 -1.37 -21.35
C LYS A 162 5.19 0.10 -21.54
N ASN A 163 4.43 0.88 -22.30
CA ASN A 163 4.65 2.32 -22.48
C ASN A 163 3.96 3.17 -21.40
N HIS A 164 3.00 2.60 -20.65
CA HIS A 164 2.30 3.24 -19.53
C HIS A 164 2.62 2.51 -18.22
N LYS A 165 3.92 2.43 -17.91
CA LYS A 165 4.41 1.66 -16.76
C LYS A 165 3.90 2.23 -15.44
N GLU A 166 3.58 3.50 -15.38
CA GLU A 166 3.02 4.18 -14.22
C GLU A 166 1.68 3.58 -13.78
N VAL A 167 0.75 3.36 -14.71
CA VAL A 167 -0.57 2.76 -14.41
C VAL A 167 -0.41 1.30 -14.02
N MET A 168 0.44 0.57 -14.76
CA MET A 168 0.70 -0.84 -14.50
C MET A 168 1.33 -1.06 -13.12
N MET A 169 2.32 -0.25 -12.73
CA MET A 169 2.97 -0.35 -11.43
C MET A 169 1.99 -0.03 -10.30
N ASP A 170 1.13 0.99 -10.44
CA ASP A 170 0.12 1.28 -9.44
C ASP A 170 -0.90 0.15 -9.31
N THR A 171 -1.37 -0.39 -10.45
CA THR A 171 -2.32 -1.52 -10.51
C THR A 171 -1.76 -2.76 -9.82
N ILE A 172 -0.52 -3.17 -10.12
CA ILE A 172 0.11 -4.35 -9.52
C ILE A 172 0.29 -4.13 -8.02
N LYS A 173 0.77 -2.94 -7.62
CA LYS A 173 0.95 -2.59 -6.20
C LYS A 173 -0.39 -2.65 -5.44
N ASN A 174 -1.43 -2.02 -5.96
CA ASN A 174 -2.76 -1.99 -5.36
C ASN A 174 -3.41 -3.38 -5.36
N GLY A 175 -3.22 -4.17 -6.41
CA GLY A 175 -3.66 -5.56 -6.51
C GLY A 175 -3.00 -6.48 -5.48
N CYS A 176 -1.69 -6.35 -5.27
CA CYS A 176 -1.00 -7.05 -4.19
C CYS A 176 -1.48 -6.58 -2.80
N ASP A 177 -1.65 -5.26 -2.61
CA ASP A 177 -2.09 -4.68 -1.35
C ASP A 177 -3.53 -5.08 -1.00
N LEU A 178 -4.40 -5.33 -1.98
CA LEU A 178 -5.80 -5.68 -1.80
C LEU A 178 -6.03 -6.89 -0.88
N PHE A 179 -5.20 -7.93 -1.01
CA PHE A 179 -5.35 -9.16 -0.22
C PHE A 179 -5.02 -8.96 1.27
N ILE A 180 -4.27 -7.91 1.61
CA ILE A 180 -3.82 -7.67 2.98
C ILE A 180 -5.00 -7.28 3.89
N PRO A 181 -5.77 -6.20 3.63
CA PRO A 181 -6.95 -5.90 4.43
C PRO A 181 -8.08 -6.91 4.23
N LEU A 182 -8.22 -7.53 3.05
CA LEU A 182 -9.22 -8.60 2.85
C LEU A 182 -9.00 -9.78 3.80
N THR A 183 -7.75 -10.20 3.97
CA THR A 183 -7.38 -11.28 4.89
C THR A 183 -7.55 -10.83 6.34
N ALA A 184 -7.14 -9.60 6.67
CA ALA A 184 -7.31 -9.05 8.01
C ALA A 184 -8.78 -8.86 8.43
N LEU A 185 -9.69 -8.71 7.46
CA LEU A 185 -11.14 -8.65 7.69
C LEU A 185 -11.82 -10.03 7.69
N GLY A 186 -11.08 -11.11 7.42
CA GLY A 186 -11.61 -12.48 7.35
C GLY A 186 -12.36 -12.81 6.06
N ILE A 187 -12.25 -11.97 5.02
CA ILE A 187 -12.93 -12.17 3.72
C ILE A 187 -12.18 -13.20 2.88
N THR A 188 -10.84 -13.13 2.85
CA THR A 188 -9.97 -14.08 2.15
C THR A 188 -9.14 -14.89 3.14
N LYS A 189 -8.87 -16.16 2.83
CA LYS A 189 -8.09 -17.08 3.68
C LYS A 189 -6.63 -17.20 3.21
N CYS A 190 -5.95 -16.08 3.01
CA CYS A 190 -4.53 -16.11 2.63
C CYS A 190 -3.65 -16.44 3.85
N THR A 191 -2.60 -17.24 3.64
CA THR A 191 -1.65 -17.55 4.71
C THR A 191 -0.78 -16.34 5.06
N PRO A 192 -0.25 -16.24 6.30
CA PRO A 192 0.70 -15.19 6.66
C PRO A 192 1.92 -15.10 5.72
N GLY A 193 2.41 -16.24 5.21
CA GLY A 193 3.48 -16.30 4.22
C GLY A 193 3.09 -15.62 2.90
N THR A 194 1.93 -15.96 2.34
CA THR A 194 1.39 -15.31 1.13
C THR A 194 1.24 -13.81 1.30
N ILE A 195 0.69 -13.37 2.44
CA ILE A 195 0.53 -11.94 2.76
C ILE A 195 1.89 -11.25 2.91
N GLY A 196 2.87 -11.94 3.50
CA GLY A 196 4.26 -11.51 3.52
C GLY A 196 4.80 -11.25 2.11
N LEU A 197 4.68 -12.22 1.21
CA LEU A 197 5.16 -12.10 -0.17
C LEU A 197 4.47 -10.96 -0.95
N LEU A 198 3.14 -10.85 -0.86
CA LEU A 198 2.39 -9.74 -1.50
C LEU A 198 2.80 -8.38 -0.91
N GLY A 199 3.04 -8.32 0.40
CA GLY A 199 3.55 -7.15 1.09
C GLY A 199 4.97 -6.78 0.66
N ILE A 200 5.82 -7.75 0.33
CA ILE A 200 7.17 -7.53 -0.20
C ILE A 200 7.08 -6.94 -1.62
N ILE A 201 6.30 -7.54 -2.52
CA ILE A 201 6.16 -7.09 -3.91
C ILE A 201 5.64 -5.65 -3.97
N SER A 202 4.55 -5.35 -3.25
CA SER A 202 4.00 -3.99 -3.15
C SER A 202 4.97 -2.97 -2.56
N SER A 203 5.83 -3.39 -1.63
CA SER A 203 6.85 -2.51 -1.02
C SER A 203 7.99 -2.21 -1.99
N PHE A 204 8.45 -3.21 -2.74
CA PHE A 204 9.45 -3.01 -3.80
C PHE A 204 8.96 -2.06 -4.86
N ILE A 205 7.73 -2.22 -5.35
CA ILE A 205 7.11 -1.29 -6.31
C ILE A 205 7.01 0.11 -5.70
N GLY A 206 6.60 0.21 -4.43
CA GLY A 206 6.54 1.47 -3.68
C GLY A 206 7.90 2.18 -3.56
N LEU A 207 8.99 1.44 -3.33
CA LEU A 207 10.35 2.01 -3.30
C LEU A 207 10.81 2.42 -4.69
N TYR A 208 10.57 1.57 -5.69
CA TYR A 208 10.96 1.81 -7.07
C TYR A 208 10.34 3.08 -7.63
N THR A 209 9.06 3.35 -7.33
CA THR A 209 8.34 4.56 -7.76
C THR A 209 8.80 5.83 -7.05
N ILE A 210 9.44 5.73 -5.87
CA ILE A 210 10.09 6.88 -5.20
C ILE A 210 11.42 7.19 -5.86
N ILE A 211 12.21 6.16 -6.19
CA ILE A 211 13.51 6.31 -6.85
C ILE A 211 13.32 6.86 -8.28
N ASN A 212 12.31 6.37 -8.99
CA ASN A 212 11.98 6.74 -10.36
C ASN A 212 10.59 7.38 -10.43
N PRO A 213 10.47 8.71 -10.20
CA PRO A 213 9.19 9.41 -10.19
C PRO A 213 8.41 9.32 -11.51
N LEU A 214 9.09 9.06 -12.63
CA LEU A 214 8.47 8.87 -13.95
C LEU A 214 7.49 7.67 -13.97
N TYR A 215 7.67 6.70 -13.08
CA TYR A 215 6.80 5.54 -12.95
C TYR A 215 5.71 5.70 -11.88
N LYS A 216 5.57 6.90 -11.32
CA LYS A 216 4.53 7.21 -10.35
C LYS A 216 3.30 7.76 -11.07
N LEU A 217 2.19 7.06 -10.90
CA LEU A 217 0.93 7.47 -11.51
C LEU A 217 0.49 8.86 -11.00
N SER A 218 0.14 9.75 -11.93
CA SER A 218 -0.18 11.15 -11.63
C SER A 218 -1.45 11.56 -12.38
N PRO A 219 -2.44 12.19 -11.71
CA PRO A 219 -2.48 12.51 -10.27
C PRO A 219 -2.51 11.26 -9.38
N SER A 220 -2.02 11.36 -8.14
CA SER A 220 -1.98 10.26 -7.15
C SER A 220 -2.48 10.63 -5.78
#